data_AF-A0A7X9GRK4-F1
#
_entry.id   AF-A0A7X9GRK4-F1
#
_cell.length_a   1.000
_cell.length_b   1.000
_cell.length_c   1.000
_cell.angle_alpha   90.00
_cell.angle_beta   90.00
_cell.angle_gamma   90.00
#
_symmetry.space_group_name_H-M   'P 1'
#
loop_
_entity.id
_entity.type
_entity.pdbx_description
1 polymer ?
#
loop_
_entity_poly.entity_id
_entity_poly.type
_entity_poly.pdbx_seq_one_letter_code
_entity_poly.pdbx_strand_id
1 'polypeptide(L)'
;MSFDPGLKIGQIIKNADLVEIFKCGNMGGMRRSRTTNTLVIVSDYTKGIYHDKWIGGVLHYTGMGKSGDQDINWAQNATLAECGRNGVDVHLFEVMDAGEYVYCGRIELVSKPYTEIQPGEDGNDRRVWMFPVRPVPDNDVKKPQMFVFKDMDDYKTRGKNVDEEYAKMIADKKKSKGKAPVVVQPVIPKPEPKPPVVIPADIVGKPIKHKSFGTGVITAIEGTTIAVEFDKVGLKKMGYEFCMKNKLLEFI
;
A
#
# COMPACT_ATOMS: atom_id res chain seq x y z
N MET A 1 23.49 6.89 13.37
CA MET A 1 23.07 5.57 12.87
C MET A 1 21.81 5.76 12.04
N SER A 2 21.70 5.07 10.92
CA SER A 2 20.48 5.02 10.10
C SER A 2 19.31 4.49 10.92
N PHE A 3 18.13 5.08 10.78
CA PHE A 3 16.91 4.53 11.37
C PHE A 3 16.59 3.15 10.77
N ASP A 4 16.34 2.17 11.62
CA ASP A 4 15.88 0.83 11.23
C ASP A 4 14.41 0.64 11.63
N PRO A 5 13.49 0.54 10.66
CA PRO A 5 12.06 0.35 10.94
C PRO A 5 11.69 -1.09 11.36
N GLY A 6 12.61 -2.06 11.29
CA GLY A 6 12.29 -3.47 11.51
C GLY A 6 11.37 -4.09 10.46
N LEU A 7 11.26 -3.45 9.29
CA LEU A 7 10.40 -3.87 8.18
C LEU A 7 11.22 -4.53 7.07
N LYS A 8 10.67 -5.58 6.46
CA LYS A 8 11.22 -6.21 5.26
C LYS A 8 10.69 -5.52 4.00
N ILE A 9 11.52 -5.40 2.97
CA ILE A 9 11.07 -4.95 1.65
C ILE A 9 9.93 -5.88 1.17
N GLY A 10 8.86 -5.29 0.64
CA GLY A 10 7.64 -5.99 0.25
C GLY A 10 6.67 -6.29 1.41
N GLN A 11 7.03 -6.00 2.66
CA GLN A 11 6.13 -6.17 3.80
C GLN A 11 4.96 -5.21 3.70
N ILE A 12 3.75 -5.74 3.88
CA ILE A 12 2.51 -4.98 3.93
C ILE A 12 2.18 -4.66 5.39
N ILE A 13 1.96 -3.39 5.68
CA ILE A 13 1.51 -2.91 7.00
C ILE A 13 0.26 -2.04 6.88
N LYS A 14 -0.39 -1.77 8.01
CA LYS A 14 -1.51 -0.82 8.08
C LYS A 14 -1.00 0.57 8.44
N ASN A 15 -1.85 1.59 8.20
CA ASN A 15 -1.52 2.98 8.50
C ASN A 15 -1.16 3.21 9.98
N ALA A 16 -1.84 2.49 10.88
CA ALA A 16 -1.57 2.56 12.32
C ALA A 16 -0.14 2.11 12.65
N ASP A 17 0.29 0.98 12.08
CA ASP A 17 1.65 0.46 12.27
C ASP A 17 2.69 1.44 11.69
N LEU A 18 2.43 2.02 10.52
CA LEU A 18 3.32 3.03 9.92
C LEU A 18 3.51 4.23 10.86
N VAL A 19 2.41 4.77 11.40
CA VAL A 19 2.43 5.87 12.37
C VAL A 19 3.20 5.48 13.63
N GLU A 20 2.99 4.26 14.13
CA GLU A 20 3.64 3.77 15.33
C GLU A 20 5.15 3.56 15.13
N ILE A 21 5.57 2.95 14.02
CA ILE A 21 6.97 2.66 13.71
C ILE A 21 7.74 3.96 13.46
N PHE A 22 7.22 4.81 12.56
CA PHE A 22 7.95 6.01 12.12
C PHE A 22 7.69 7.23 13.02
N LYS A 23 6.70 7.18 13.92
CA LYS A 23 6.29 8.30 14.78
C LYS A 23 5.97 9.56 13.96
N CYS A 24 5.31 9.39 12.81
CA CYS A 24 4.95 10.47 11.88
C CYS A 24 3.43 10.76 11.90
N GLY A 25 2.98 11.77 11.15
CA GLY A 25 1.54 12.02 10.96
C GLY A 25 0.80 10.84 10.32
N ASN A 26 -0.52 10.81 10.49
CA ASN A 26 -1.40 9.72 10.01
C ASN A 26 -1.94 9.91 8.59
N MET A 27 -1.72 11.07 7.97
CA MET A 27 -2.26 11.46 6.67
C MET A 27 -1.20 12.16 5.80
N GLY A 28 -1.49 12.27 4.50
CA GLY A 28 -0.61 12.89 3.51
C GLY A 28 0.32 11.90 2.80
N GLY A 29 0.90 12.35 1.69
CA GLY A 29 1.91 11.61 0.93
C GLY A 29 3.28 11.69 1.57
N MET A 30 3.70 12.88 2.02
CA MET A 30 4.96 13.09 2.72
C MET A 30 4.74 13.29 4.23
N ARG A 31 5.38 12.48 5.06
CA ARG A 31 5.15 12.43 6.51
C ARG A 31 6.48 12.47 7.26
N ARG A 32 6.86 13.66 7.73
CA ARG A 32 8.10 13.89 8.47
C ARG A 32 7.94 13.52 9.94
N SER A 33 8.90 12.79 10.51
CA SER A 33 9.03 12.61 11.97
C SER A 33 10.36 13.13 12.48
N ARG A 34 10.31 14.13 13.36
CA ARG A 34 11.52 14.61 14.06
C ARG A 34 12.04 13.60 15.08
N THR A 35 11.17 12.76 15.63
CA THR A 35 11.52 11.75 16.64
C THR A 35 12.42 10.65 16.10
N THR A 36 12.08 10.10 14.94
CA THR A 36 12.88 9.05 14.27
C THR A 36 13.88 9.63 13.26
N ASN A 37 13.87 10.95 13.07
CA ASN A 37 14.62 11.66 12.05
C ASN A 37 14.41 11.10 10.62
N THR A 38 13.17 10.69 10.31
CA THR A 38 12.80 10.14 8.99
C THR A 38 11.73 10.96 8.25
N LEU A 39 11.71 10.83 6.93
CA LEU A 39 10.62 11.25 6.07
C LEU A 39 10.03 10.01 5.39
N VAL A 40 8.75 9.73 5.64
CA VAL A 40 8.03 8.71 4.89
C VAL A 40 7.37 9.36 3.68
N ILE A 41 7.62 8.83 2.49
CA ILE A 41 6.88 9.16 1.27
C ILE A 41 5.97 8.00 0.89
N VAL A 42 4.72 8.33 0.55
CA VAL A 42 3.68 7.36 0.20
C VAL A 42 3.18 7.69 -1.20
N SER A 43 3.40 6.78 -2.14
CA SER A 43 2.77 6.79 -3.45
C SER A 43 1.49 5.96 -3.36
N ASP A 44 0.33 6.63 -3.32
CA ASP A 44 -0.96 5.97 -3.06
C ASP A 44 -1.81 5.94 -4.31
N TYR A 45 -1.83 4.83 -5.02
CA TYR A 45 -2.56 4.76 -6.28
C TYR A 45 -4.07 4.71 -6.06
N THR A 46 -4.61 4.65 -4.85
CA THR A 46 -6.06 4.45 -4.64
C THR A 46 -6.90 5.72 -4.69
N LYS A 47 -6.31 6.92 -4.55
CA LYS A 47 -7.10 8.16 -4.45
C LYS A 47 -7.33 8.91 -5.77
N GLY A 48 -6.79 8.43 -6.89
CA GLY A 48 -7.13 8.91 -8.24
C GLY A 48 -6.72 10.35 -8.58
N ILE A 49 -5.87 10.97 -7.76
CA ILE A 49 -5.33 12.33 -7.93
C ILE A 49 -3.79 12.33 -8.00
N TYR A 50 -3.20 11.17 -8.25
CA TYR A 50 -1.75 10.97 -8.14
C TYR A 50 -1.14 10.73 -9.51
N HIS A 51 -0.09 11.49 -9.79
CA HIS A 51 0.68 11.49 -11.05
C HIS A 51 2.06 10.85 -10.87
N ASP A 52 2.23 10.10 -9.78
CA ASP A 52 3.47 9.42 -9.46
C ASP A 52 3.70 8.28 -10.45
N LYS A 53 4.81 8.34 -11.17
CA LYS A 53 5.09 7.44 -12.30
C LYS A 53 6.47 6.80 -12.18
N TRP A 54 6.53 5.51 -12.45
CA TRP A 54 7.79 4.79 -12.59
C TRP A 54 8.26 4.89 -14.03
N ILE A 55 9.44 5.46 -14.27
CA ILE A 55 10.04 5.58 -15.60
C ILE A 55 11.44 4.99 -15.54
N GLY A 56 11.69 3.91 -16.26
CA GLY A 56 13.02 3.27 -16.31
C GLY A 56 13.54 2.85 -14.93
N GLY A 57 12.66 2.40 -14.04
CA GLY A 57 13.01 1.99 -12.67
C GLY A 57 13.20 3.15 -11.68
N VAL A 58 12.87 4.38 -12.07
CA VAL A 58 12.87 5.56 -11.19
C VAL A 58 11.44 6.00 -10.92
N LEU A 59 11.09 6.22 -9.66
CA LEU A 59 9.83 6.83 -9.29
C LEU A 59 9.95 8.35 -9.40
N HIS A 60 9.14 8.95 -10.25
CA HIS A 60 8.96 10.40 -10.32
C HIS A 60 7.84 10.77 -9.36
N TYR A 61 8.21 11.07 -8.12
CA TYR A 61 7.28 11.37 -7.04
C TYR A 61 6.85 12.83 -7.05
N THR A 62 5.55 13.09 -6.93
CA THR A 62 4.98 14.45 -6.94
C THR A 62 5.14 15.12 -5.58
N GLY A 63 5.58 16.36 -5.58
CA GLY A 63 5.78 17.18 -4.38
C GLY A 63 4.52 17.40 -3.54
N MET A 64 4.69 17.84 -2.30
CA MET A 64 3.59 18.29 -1.45
C MET A 64 3.01 19.64 -1.93
N GLY A 65 1.70 19.79 -1.72
CA GLY A 65 0.90 20.98 -1.98
C GLY A 65 -0.11 20.61 -3.06
N LYS A 66 -1.41 20.78 -2.81
CA LYS A 66 -2.49 20.29 -3.70
C LYS A 66 -3.12 21.35 -4.61
N SER A 67 -2.91 22.62 -4.27
CA SER A 67 -3.51 23.77 -4.95
C SER A 67 -2.44 24.85 -5.11
N GLY A 68 -2.50 25.56 -6.24
CA GLY A 68 -1.48 26.52 -6.61
C GLY A 68 -0.12 25.88 -6.93
N ASP A 69 0.80 26.73 -7.38
CA ASP A 69 2.16 26.34 -7.72
C ASP A 69 2.92 25.89 -6.47
N GLN A 70 3.62 24.76 -6.58
CA GLN A 70 4.45 24.25 -5.51
C GLN A 70 5.75 25.03 -5.37
N ASP A 71 6.20 25.15 -4.12
CA ASP A 71 7.51 25.67 -3.76
C ASP A 71 8.40 24.51 -3.27
N ILE A 72 9.60 24.38 -3.86
CA ILE A 72 10.58 23.36 -3.48
C ILE A 72 11.15 23.62 -2.09
N ASN A 73 11.19 24.87 -1.64
CA ASN A 73 11.73 25.26 -0.34
C ASN A 73 10.67 25.19 0.78
N TRP A 74 9.44 24.83 0.44
CA TRP A 74 8.34 24.79 1.39
C TRP A 74 8.17 23.40 2.02
N ALA A 75 8.05 23.37 3.36
CA ALA A 75 7.72 22.20 4.16
C ALA A 75 8.57 20.95 3.82
N GLN A 76 7.92 19.82 3.51
CA GLN A 76 8.60 18.54 3.26
C GLN A 76 9.27 18.47 1.88
N ASN A 77 8.90 19.35 0.92
CA ASN A 77 9.60 19.44 -0.35
C ASN A 77 11.07 19.81 -0.13
N ALA A 78 11.33 20.75 0.78
CA ALA A 78 12.70 21.16 1.12
C ALA A 78 13.50 20.00 1.74
N THR A 79 12.83 19.16 2.54
CA THR A 79 13.46 17.99 3.14
C THR A 79 13.80 16.93 2.09
N LEU A 80 12.91 16.67 1.14
CA LEU A 80 13.13 15.68 0.09
C LEU A 80 14.15 16.17 -0.96
N ALA A 81 14.16 17.47 -1.27
CA ALA A 81 15.13 18.08 -2.17
C ALA A 81 16.59 17.91 -1.69
N GLU A 82 16.79 17.92 -0.38
CA GLU A 82 18.09 17.71 0.28
C GLU A 82 18.30 16.27 0.77
N CYS A 83 17.54 15.31 0.25
CA CYS A 83 17.71 13.90 0.54
C CYS A 83 19.17 13.45 0.28
N GLY A 84 19.76 12.76 1.25
CA GLY A 84 21.16 12.34 1.22
C GLY A 84 22.16 13.39 1.72
N ARG A 85 21.76 14.64 1.95
CA ARG A 85 22.62 15.73 2.45
C ARG A 85 22.21 16.29 3.81
N ASN A 86 20.92 16.27 4.13
CA ASN A 86 20.37 16.84 5.37
C ASN A 86 20.33 15.85 6.56
N GLY A 87 20.84 14.63 6.39
CA GLY A 87 20.84 13.59 7.42
C GLY A 87 19.46 13.02 7.75
N VAL A 88 18.42 13.30 6.96
CA VAL A 88 17.09 12.72 7.10
C VAL A 88 16.97 11.47 6.24
N ASP A 89 16.54 10.37 6.86
CA ASP A 89 16.33 9.12 6.15
C ASP A 89 14.97 9.13 5.47
N VAL A 90 14.93 8.84 4.16
CA VAL A 90 13.69 8.83 3.40
C VAL A 90 13.28 7.39 3.10
N HIS A 91 12.04 7.03 3.43
CA HIS A 91 11.48 5.69 3.26
C HIS A 91 10.25 5.74 2.35
N LEU A 92 10.17 4.82 1.40
CA LEU A 92 9.07 4.74 0.44
C LEU A 92 8.07 3.64 0.82
N PHE A 93 6.80 4.00 0.77
CA PHE A 93 5.68 3.08 0.76
C PHE A 93 4.84 3.28 -0.49
N GLU A 94 4.29 2.17 -0.98
CA GLU A 94 3.35 2.19 -2.09
C GLU A 94 2.02 1.57 -1.63
N VAL A 95 0.90 2.17 -2.03
CA VAL A 95 -0.47 1.69 -1.73
C VAL A 95 -1.19 1.36 -3.03
N MET A 96 -1.34 0.07 -3.32
CA MET A 96 -2.08 -0.44 -4.50
C MET A 96 -3.55 -0.68 -4.14
N ASP A 97 -3.76 -1.19 -2.93
CA ASP A 97 -5.04 -1.53 -2.34
C ASP A 97 -5.25 -0.68 -1.09
N ALA A 98 -6.45 -0.15 -0.92
CA ALA A 98 -6.71 0.88 0.08
C ALA A 98 -6.42 0.34 1.49
N GLY A 99 -5.49 1.00 2.19
CA GLY A 99 -5.06 0.61 3.54
C GLY A 99 -3.96 -0.43 3.60
N GLU A 100 -3.39 -0.84 2.46
CA GLU A 100 -2.24 -1.76 2.37
C GLU A 100 -0.99 -1.00 1.96
N TYR A 101 -0.12 -0.73 2.94
CA TYR A 101 1.11 0.03 2.73
C TYR A 101 2.26 -0.96 2.54
N VAL A 102 2.74 -1.08 1.30
CA VAL A 102 3.85 -1.96 0.93
C VAL A 102 5.17 -1.20 1.13
N TYR A 103 6.03 -1.68 2.02
CA TYR A 103 7.33 -1.07 2.27
C TYR A 103 8.30 -1.35 1.12
N CYS A 104 8.82 -0.29 0.49
CA CYS A 104 9.75 -0.41 -0.63
C CYS A 104 11.22 -0.21 -0.24
N GLY A 105 11.50 0.11 1.02
CA GLY A 105 12.86 0.39 1.49
C GLY A 105 13.15 1.88 1.65
N ARG A 106 14.42 2.17 1.95
CA ARG A 106 14.97 3.52 1.91
C ARG A 106 15.14 3.96 0.47
N ILE A 107 15.11 5.25 0.21
CA ILE A 107 15.32 5.79 -1.13
C ILE A 107 16.53 6.71 -1.18
N GLU A 108 16.98 6.97 -2.40
CA GLU A 108 17.84 8.09 -2.74
C GLU A 108 17.24 8.90 -3.88
N LEU A 109 17.69 10.15 -3.98
CA LEU A 109 17.36 11.04 -5.09
C LEU A 109 18.34 10.80 -6.24
N VAL A 110 17.86 10.33 -7.39
CA VAL A 110 18.72 9.90 -8.50
C VAL A 110 19.10 11.03 -9.46
N SER A 111 18.31 12.10 -9.48
CA SER A 111 18.58 13.29 -10.29
C SER A 111 17.94 14.53 -9.66
N LYS A 112 18.25 15.72 -10.20
CA LYS A 112 17.71 16.97 -9.66
C LYS A 112 16.19 17.00 -9.79
N PRO A 113 15.45 17.48 -8.77
CA PRO A 113 14.02 17.71 -8.90
C PRO A 113 13.77 18.70 -10.04
N TYR A 114 12.65 18.52 -10.74
CA TYR A 114 12.26 19.34 -11.88
C TYR A 114 10.77 19.64 -11.82
N THR A 115 10.29 20.55 -12.66
CA THR A 115 8.88 20.97 -12.64
C THR A 115 8.07 20.40 -13.80
N GLU A 116 6.81 20.08 -13.54
CA GLU A 116 5.80 19.75 -14.56
C GLU A 116 4.53 20.60 -14.34
N ILE A 117 3.68 20.68 -15.35
CA ILE A 117 2.32 21.21 -15.22
C ILE A 117 1.38 20.02 -15.06
N GLN A 118 0.59 20.02 -13.98
CA GLN A 118 -0.40 18.98 -13.68
C GLN A 118 -1.67 19.65 -13.13
N PRO A 119 -2.85 19.05 -13.28
CA PRO A 119 -4.07 19.57 -12.68
C PRO A 119 -4.00 19.52 -11.14
N GLY A 120 -4.47 20.57 -10.49
CA GLY A 120 -4.69 20.61 -9.05
C GLY A 120 -5.95 19.85 -8.62
N GLU A 121 -6.19 19.80 -7.31
CA GLU A 121 -7.45 19.26 -6.75
C GLU A 121 -8.69 20.07 -7.19
N ASP A 122 -8.48 21.33 -7.60
CA ASP A 122 -9.48 22.23 -8.19
C ASP A 122 -9.65 22.05 -9.71
N GLY A 123 -8.87 21.16 -10.34
CA GLY A 123 -8.88 20.92 -11.78
C GLY A 123 -8.11 21.95 -12.60
N ASN A 124 -7.50 22.95 -11.96
CA ASN A 124 -6.69 23.96 -12.66
C ASN A 124 -5.25 23.49 -12.79
N ASP A 125 -4.66 23.75 -13.95
CA ASP A 125 -3.24 23.51 -14.18
C ASP A 125 -2.38 24.31 -13.20
N ARG A 126 -1.40 23.64 -12.60
CA ARG A 126 -0.43 24.25 -11.69
C ARG A 126 0.94 23.62 -11.87
N ARG A 127 1.96 24.37 -11.48
CA ARG A 127 3.34 23.88 -11.46
C ARG A 127 3.57 23.00 -10.24
N VAL A 128 4.00 21.77 -10.48
CA VAL A 128 4.38 20.81 -9.44
C VAL A 128 5.87 20.51 -9.52
N TRP A 129 6.45 20.12 -8.39
CA TRP A 129 7.81 19.60 -8.31
C TRP A 129 7.79 18.08 -8.37
N MET A 130 8.59 17.51 -9.27
CA MET A 130 8.81 16.08 -9.42
C MET A 130 10.16 15.71 -8.81
N PHE A 131 10.17 14.67 -7.98
CA PHE A 131 11.33 14.15 -7.27
C PHE A 131 11.68 12.76 -7.81
N PRO A 132 12.73 12.64 -8.63
CA PRO A 132 13.18 11.35 -9.16
C PRO A 132 13.89 10.56 -8.05
N VAL A 133 13.24 9.52 -7.54
CA VAL A 133 13.73 8.70 -6.43
C VAL A 133 13.79 7.23 -6.81
N ARG A 134 14.71 6.48 -6.19
CA ARG A 134 14.75 5.01 -6.29
C ARG A 134 15.02 4.35 -4.94
N PRO A 135 14.47 3.16 -4.68
CA PRO A 135 14.84 2.35 -3.53
C PRO A 135 16.31 1.95 -3.52
N VAL A 136 16.89 1.88 -2.31
CA VAL A 136 18.24 1.36 -2.06
C VAL A 136 18.16 0.36 -0.88
N PRO A 137 18.44 -0.93 -1.10
CA PRO A 137 18.79 -1.53 -2.40
C PRO A 137 17.61 -1.51 -3.38
N ASP A 138 17.95 -1.63 -4.67
CA ASP A 138 16.95 -1.89 -5.71
C ASP A 138 16.15 -3.17 -5.41
N ASN A 139 14.89 -3.22 -5.83
CA ASN A 139 13.98 -4.31 -5.51
C ASN A 139 12.84 -4.48 -6.52
N ASP A 140 12.19 -5.63 -6.45
CA ASP A 140 11.12 -6.09 -7.33
C ASP A 140 9.72 -5.95 -6.70
N VAL A 141 9.56 -5.07 -5.71
CA VAL A 141 8.26 -4.80 -5.09
C VAL A 141 7.26 -4.45 -6.19
N LYS A 142 6.13 -5.16 -6.20
CA LYS A 142 5.11 -5.05 -7.25
C LYS A 142 4.67 -3.58 -7.42
N LYS A 143 4.87 -3.07 -8.64
CA LYS A 143 4.45 -1.74 -9.06
C LYS A 143 3.12 -1.79 -9.83
N PRO A 144 2.33 -0.71 -9.84
CA PRO A 144 1.11 -0.67 -10.64
C PRO A 144 1.46 -0.53 -12.13
N GLN A 145 1.29 -1.62 -12.90
CA GLN A 145 1.74 -1.71 -14.30
C GLN A 145 1.35 -0.51 -15.19
N MET A 146 0.18 0.07 -14.98
CA MET A 146 -0.28 1.22 -15.77
C MET A 146 0.56 2.49 -15.56
N PHE A 147 1.18 2.65 -14.39
CA PHE A 147 2.07 3.78 -14.07
C PHE A 147 3.55 3.42 -14.18
N VAL A 148 3.88 2.25 -14.74
CA VAL A 148 5.26 1.83 -15.01
C VAL A 148 5.53 1.97 -16.50
N PHE A 149 6.55 2.77 -16.83
CA PHE A 149 7.02 3.06 -18.17
C PHE A 149 8.46 2.59 -18.32
N LYS A 150 8.79 2.07 -19.50
CA LYS A 150 10.14 1.58 -19.80
C LYS A 150 11.16 2.73 -19.79
N ASP A 151 10.79 3.85 -20.38
CA ASP A 151 11.63 5.03 -20.53
C ASP A 151 10.75 6.28 -20.76
N MET A 152 11.40 7.44 -20.91
CA MET A 152 10.71 8.71 -21.12
C MET A 152 9.94 8.78 -22.45
N ASP A 153 10.35 8.02 -23.47
CA ASP A 153 9.65 8.04 -24.76
C ASP A 153 8.40 7.15 -24.71
N ASP A 154 8.45 6.00 -24.01
CA ASP A 154 7.27 5.22 -23.63
C ASP A 154 6.29 6.07 -22.81
N TYR A 155 6.77 6.85 -21.85
CA TYR A 155 5.91 7.79 -21.10
C TYR A 155 5.26 8.84 -22.01
N LYS A 156 6.01 9.47 -22.93
CA LYS A 156 5.44 10.50 -23.83
C LYS A 156 4.40 9.94 -24.81
N THR A 157 4.53 8.66 -25.19
CA THR A 157 3.65 8.04 -26.19
C THR A 157 2.34 7.56 -25.60
N ARG A 158 2.34 6.86 -24.46
CA ARG A 158 1.11 6.33 -23.83
C ARG A 158 0.74 6.97 -22.49
N GLY A 159 1.66 7.69 -21.84
CA GLY A 159 1.46 8.28 -20.51
C GLY A 159 0.53 9.49 -20.46
N LYS A 160 0.29 10.16 -21.61
CA LYS A 160 -0.53 11.39 -21.66
C LYS A 160 -1.95 11.23 -21.13
N ASN A 161 -2.55 10.04 -21.28
CA ASN A 161 -3.94 9.79 -20.89
C ASN A 161 -4.07 8.82 -19.70
N VAL A 162 -2.96 8.34 -19.14
CA VAL A 162 -3.00 7.30 -18.08
C VAL A 162 -3.74 7.78 -16.84
N ASP A 163 -3.56 9.05 -16.49
CA ASP A 163 -4.22 9.64 -15.33
C ASP A 163 -5.75 9.76 -15.53
N GLU A 164 -6.19 10.19 -16.71
CA GLU A 164 -7.61 10.26 -17.06
C GLU A 164 -8.26 8.87 -17.15
N GLU A 165 -7.58 7.91 -17.76
CA GLU A 165 -8.04 6.52 -17.87
C GLU A 165 -8.15 5.88 -16.48
N TYR A 166 -7.20 6.15 -15.60
CA TYR A 166 -7.24 5.66 -14.24
C TYR A 166 -8.35 6.30 -13.41
N ALA A 167 -8.52 7.61 -13.52
CA ALA A 167 -9.60 8.33 -12.85
C ALA A 167 -10.97 7.76 -13.27
N LYS A 168 -11.16 7.46 -14.56
CA LYS A 168 -12.34 6.76 -15.08
C LYS A 168 -12.48 5.37 -14.46
N MET A 169 -11.41 4.56 -14.45
CA MET A 169 -11.43 3.21 -13.87
C MET A 169 -11.81 3.20 -12.38
N ILE A 170 -11.27 4.14 -11.59
CA ILE A 170 -11.59 4.30 -10.16
C ILE A 170 -13.02 4.80 -9.96
N ALA A 171 -13.47 5.77 -10.78
CA ALA A 171 -14.84 6.26 -10.74
C ALA A 171 -15.85 5.15 -11.08
N ASP A 172 -15.56 4.32 -12.07
CA ASP A 172 -16.41 3.20 -12.46
C ASP A 172 -16.42 2.10 -11.40
N LYS A 173 -15.28 1.78 -10.77
CA LYS A 173 -15.22 0.92 -9.58
C LYS A 173 -16.04 1.48 -8.41
N LYS A 174 -16.08 2.80 -8.22
CA LYS A 174 -16.93 3.45 -7.20
C LYS A 174 -18.41 3.40 -7.57
N LYS A 175 -18.78 3.58 -8.85
CA LYS A 175 -20.16 3.45 -9.35
C LYS A 175 -20.69 2.02 -9.28
N SER A 176 -19.85 1.02 -9.54
CA SER A 176 -20.23 -0.41 -9.44
C SER A 176 -20.40 -0.88 -7.99
N LYS A 177 -19.86 -0.17 -6.99
CA LYS A 177 -20.15 -0.43 -5.57
C LYS A 177 -21.54 0.06 -5.13
N GLY A 178 -22.25 0.84 -5.96
CA GLY A 178 -23.60 1.36 -5.68
C GLY A 178 -24.76 0.67 -6.44
N LYS A 179 -24.46 -0.23 -7.37
CA LYS A 179 -25.46 -1.13 -7.98
C LYS A 179 -24.86 -2.53 -7.96
N ALA A 180 -25.47 -3.44 -7.22
CA ALA A 180 -25.24 -4.85 -7.44
C ALA A 180 -26.02 -5.27 -8.69
N PRO A 181 -25.34 -5.63 -9.79
CA PRO A 181 -25.83 -6.68 -10.64
C PRO A 181 -24.90 -7.89 -10.50
N VAL A 182 -25.54 -9.02 -10.23
CA VAL A 182 -25.02 -10.36 -10.50
C VAL A 182 -24.71 -10.42 -12.01
N VAL A 183 -23.54 -10.95 -12.41
CA VAL A 183 -23.32 -11.90 -13.53
C VAL A 183 -21.84 -11.89 -14.00
N VAL A 184 -21.22 -13.06 -13.79
CA VAL A 184 -20.36 -13.89 -14.68
C VAL A 184 -19.09 -13.26 -15.29
N GLN A 185 -17.94 -13.73 -14.80
CA GLN A 185 -16.62 -13.50 -15.40
C GLN A 185 -16.38 -14.47 -16.59
N PRO A 186 -15.73 -14.05 -17.69
CA PRO A 186 -15.35 -14.93 -18.79
C PRO A 186 -14.28 -15.94 -18.37
N VAL A 187 -14.41 -17.17 -18.89
CA VAL A 187 -13.57 -18.33 -18.60
C VAL A 187 -12.15 -18.13 -19.11
N ILE A 188 -11.21 -17.91 -18.20
CA ILE A 188 -9.78 -18.22 -18.40
C ILE A 188 -9.58 -19.65 -17.88
N PRO A 189 -8.87 -20.56 -18.59
CA PRO A 189 -8.64 -21.92 -18.12
C PRO A 189 -7.98 -21.88 -16.74
N LYS A 190 -8.76 -22.28 -15.75
CA LYS A 190 -8.39 -22.39 -14.35
C LYS A 190 -7.20 -23.36 -14.28
N PRO A 191 -6.05 -23.00 -13.68
CA PRO A 191 -5.24 -24.02 -13.05
C PRO A 191 -6.19 -24.74 -12.08
N GLU A 192 -6.32 -26.05 -12.21
CA GLU A 192 -7.37 -26.82 -11.53
C GLU A 192 -7.59 -26.32 -10.10
N PRO A 193 -8.83 -25.94 -9.75
CA PRO A 193 -9.13 -25.53 -8.39
C PRO A 193 -8.81 -26.71 -7.49
N LYS A 194 -7.81 -26.54 -6.61
CA LYS A 194 -7.76 -27.35 -5.40
C LYS A 194 -9.13 -27.24 -4.74
N PRO A 195 -9.78 -28.37 -4.41
CA PRO A 195 -11.15 -28.36 -3.93
C PRO A 195 -11.30 -27.39 -2.76
N PRO A 196 -12.38 -26.57 -2.71
CA PRO A 196 -12.60 -25.67 -1.60
C PRO A 196 -12.70 -26.49 -0.32
N VAL A 197 -11.81 -26.19 0.64
CA VAL A 197 -11.85 -26.80 1.97
C VAL A 197 -13.06 -26.25 2.69
N VAL A 198 -14.16 -27.00 2.64
CA VAL A 198 -15.36 -26.71 3.41
C VAL A 198 -15.03 -26.94 4.89
N ILE A 199 -15.18 -25.91 5.71
CA ILE A 199 -15.08 -26.05 7.16
C ILE A 199 -16.22 -26.99 7.58
N PRO A 200 -15.93 -28.15 8.18
CA PRO A 200 -16.97 -29.08 8.59
C PRO A 200 -17.90 -28.38 9.60
N ALA A 201 -19.20 -28.30 9.31
CA ALA A 201 -20.15 -27.55 10.14
C ALA A 201 -20.28 -28.11 11.58
N ASP A 202 -19.84 -29.35 11.79
CA ASP A 202 -19.81 -30.07 13.06
C ASP A 202 -18.69 -29.63 14.00
N ILE A 203 -17.85 -28.65 13.62
CA ILE A 203 -16.78 -28.15 14.51
C ILE A 203 -17.26 -27.07 15.48
N VAL A 204 -18.45 -26.47 15.26
CA VAL A 204 -19.02 -25.52 16.22
C VAL A 204 -19.31 -26.24 17.54
N GLY A 205 -18.83 -25.67 18.64
CA GLY A 205 -18.91 -26.26 19.98
C GLY A 205 -17.75 -27.18 20.34
N LYS A 206 -16.84 -27.50 19.42
CA LYS A 206 -15.66 -28.33 19.74
C LYS A 206 -14.59 -27.52 20.48
N PRO A 207 -13.97 -28.11 21.53
CA PRO A 207 -12.80 -27.52 22.16
C PRO A 207 -11.59 -27.66 21.25
N ILE A 208 -10.81 -26.59 21.17
CA ILE A 208 -9.58 -26.52 20.39
C ILE A 208 -8.46 -25.93 21.24
N LYS A 209 -7.22 -26.25 20.89
CA LYS A 209 -6.01 -25.64 21.44
C LYS A 209 -5.33 -24.82 20.34
N HIS A 210 -5.14 -23.53 20.57
CA HIS A 210 -4.37 -22.65 19.71
C HIS A 210 -2.96 -22.43 20.28
N LYS A 211 -1.94 -22.51 19.42
CA LYS A 211 -0.52 -22.39 19.80
C LYS A 211 -0.21 -21.12 20.62
N SER A 212 -0.84 -20.00 20.29
CA SER A 212 -0.60 -18.70 20.96
C SER A 212 -1.69 -18.28 21.96
N PHE A 213 -2.90 -18.84 21.85
CA PHE A 213 -4.07 -18.35 22.59
C PHE A 213 -4.60 -19.35 23.62
N GLY A 214 -4.00 -20.54 23.68
CA GLY A 214 -4.39 -21.59 24.63
C GLY A 214 -5.66 -22.31 24.20
N THR A 215 -6.38 -22.86 25.17
CA THR A 215 -7.62 -23.60 24.94
C THR A 215 -8.79 -22.65 24.72
N GLY A 216 -9.69 -23.02 23.81
CA GLY A 216 -10.92 -22.29 23.54
C GLY A 216 -11.97 -23.15 22.84
N VAL A 217 -13.18 -22.63 22.71
CA VAL A 217 -14.32 -23.33 22.08
C VAL A 217 -14.75 -22.58 20.84
N ILE A 218 -14.96 -23.29 19.73
CA ILE A 218 -15.46 -22.68 18.50
C ILE A 218 -16.94 -22.29 18.70
N THR A 219 -17.27 -21.01 18.58
CA THR A 219 -18.62 -20.49 18.83
C THR A 219 -19.42 -20.24 17.55
N ALA A 220 -18.76 -19.96 16.43
CA ALA A 220 -19.41 -19.76 15.14
C ALA A 220 -18.45 -20.01 13.96
N ILE A 221 -19.03 -20.32 12.80
CA ILE A 221 -18.32 -20.36 11.52
C ILE A 221 -18.90 -19.25 10.63
N GLU A 222 -18.06 -18.36 10.14
CA GLU A 222 -18.42 -17.27 9.23
C GLU A 222 -17.59 -17.41 7.95
N GLY A 223 -18.16 -18.08 6.95
CA GLY A 223 -17.51 -18.32 5.66
C GLY A 223 -16.25 -19.20 5.80
N THR A 224 -15.07 -18.62 5.61
CA THR A 224 -13.76 -19.30 5.75
C THR A 224 -13.09 -19.06 7.11
N THR A 225 -13.79 -18.38 8.03
CA THR A 225 -13.27 -18.03 9.35
C THR A 225 -14.07 -18.72 10.45
N ILE A 226 -13.39 -19.05 11.55
CA ILE A 226 -14.01 -19.53 12.79
C ILE A 226 -13.89 -18.46 13.86
N ALA A 227 -14.94 -18.31 14.65
CA ALA A 227 -14.92 -17.56 15.90
C ALA A 227 -14.66 -18.55 17.04
N VAL A 228 -13.66 -18.26 17.87
CA VAL A 228 -13.26 -19.10 19.00
C VAL A 228 -13.24 -18.25 20.26
N GLU A 229 -13.94 -18.70 21.29
CA GLU A 229 -13.86 -18.13 22.64
C GLU A 229 -12.73 -18.81 23.40
N PHE A 230 -11.64 -18.09 23.68
CA PHE A 230 -10.49 -18.63 24.43
C PHE A 230 -10.59 -18.29 25.91
N ASP A 231 -10.27 -19.27 26.76
CA ASP A 231 -10.40 -19.16 28.23
C ASP A 231 -9.62 -17.97 28.82
N LYS A 232 -8.49 -17.60 28.20
CA LYS A 232 -7.59 -16.54 28.71
C LYS A 232 -7.65 -15.22 27.96
N VAL A 233 -8.07 -15.23 26.70
CA VAL A 233 -7.94 -14.05 25.80
C VAL A 233 -9.26 -13.62 25.15
N GLY A 234 -10.35 -14.31 25.47
CA GLY A 234 -11.69 -14.02 24.98
C GLY A 234 -11.91 -14.37 23.50
N LEU A 235 -13.01 -13.89 22.93
CA LEU A 235 -13.41 -14.14 21.54
C LEU A 235 -12.38 -13.65 20.52
N LYS A 236 -11.96 -14.55 19.62
CA LYS A 236 -11.11 -14.25 18.46
C LYS A 236 -11.64 -14.90 17.19
N LYS A 237 -11.64 -14.12 16.10
CA LYS A 237 -11.93 -14.61 14.75
C LYS A 237 -10.63 -14.97 14.04
N MET A 238 -10.57 -16.13 13.40
CA MET A 238 -9.38 -16.60 12.68
C MET A 238 -9.73 -17.43 11.45
N GLY A 239 -8.90 -17.34 10.41
CA GLY A 239 -9.08 -18.11 9.18
C GLY A 239 -8.81 -19.59 9.40
N TYR A 240 -9.80 -20.45 9.18
CA TYR A 240 -9.70 -21.88 9.47
C TYR A 240 -8.60 -22.57 8.68
N GLU A 241 -8.57 -22.34 7.36
CA GLU A 241 -7.55 -22.94 6.49
C GLU A 241 -6.14 -22.47 6.85
N PHE A 242 -5.98 -21.19 7.16
CA PHE A 242 -4.69 -20.63 7.58
C PHE A 242 -4.22 -21.29 8.88
N CYS A 243 -5.12 -21.44 9.85
CA CYS A 243 -4.81 -22.05 11.13
C CYS A 243 -4.50 -23.56 11.00
N MET A 244 -5.24 -24.30 10.17
CA MET A 244 -4.99 -25.72 9.92
C MET A 244 -3.69 -25.96 9.14
N LYS A 245 -3.45 -25.18 8.07
CA LYS A 245 -2.25 -25.29 7.22
C LYS A 245 -0.97 -24.96 7.99
N ASN A 246 -1.01 -23.96 8.86
CA ASN A 246 0.12 -23.57 9.69
C ASN A 246 0.18 -24.30 11.04
N LYS A 247 -0.67 -25.32 11.25
CA LYS A 247 -0.75 -26.11 12.50
C LYS A 247 -0.85 -25.23 13.76
N LEU A 248 -1.66 -24.18 13.67
CA LEU A 248 -1.90 -23.23 14.75
C LEU A 248 -3.03 -23.70 15.68
N LEU A 249 -3.91 -24.57 15.18
CA LEU A 249 -5.06 -25.13 15.89
C LEU A 249 -5.01 -26.65 15.91
N GLU A 250 -5.35 -27.23 17.06
CA GLU A 250 -5.55 -28.67 17.25
C GLU A 250 -6.90 -28.89 17.95
N PHE A 251 -7.67 -29.89 17.49
CA PHE A 251 -8.92 -30.29 18.16
C PHE A 251 -8.59 -31.18 19.37
N ILE A 252 -9.29 -30.95 20.48
CA ILE A 252 -9.15 -31.70 21.74
C ILE A 252 -10.32 -32.67 21.89
#